data_AF-A0A412EYG1-F1
#
_entry.id   AF-A0A412EYG1-F1
#
_cell.length_a   1.000
_cell.length_b   1.000
_cell.length_c   1.000
_cell.angle_alpha   90.00
_cell.angle_beta   90.00
_cell.angle_gamma   90.00
#
_symmetry.space_group_name_H-M   'P 1'
#
loop_
_entity.id
_entity.type
_entity.pdbx_description
1 polymer ?
#
loop_
_entity_poly.entity_id
_entity_poly.type
_entity_poly.pdbx_seq_one_letter_code
_entity_poly.pdbx_strand_id
1 'polypeptide(L)'
;MANVEKMIAETFLEMAQGLESGSYGKRPKIALTGMGSEHGEENAMEAALMAAKDGVDVYYIGSLEAEGVTTVKVADDEEGHKKMEEMLANGEVDGAV
;
A
#
# COMPACT_ATOMS: atom_id res chain seq x y z
N MET A 1 1.15 7.04 28.42
CA MET A 1 1.81 8.26 27.91
C MET A 1 2.19 8.10 26.44
N ALA A 2 2.86 7.00 26.04
CA ALA A 2 3.21 6.69 24.64
C ALA A 2 2.08 6.81 23.60
N ASN A 3 0.83 6.53 23.96
CA ASN A 3 -0.28 6.54 22.99
C ASN A 3 -0.71 7.95 22.57
N VAL A 4 -0.58 8.94 23.46
CA VAL A 4 -0.92 10.34 23.15
C VAL A 4 0.18 10.96 22.30
N GLU A 5 1.44 10.70 22.62
CA GLU A 5 2.60 11.15 21.84
C GLU A 5 2.57 10.59 20.41
N LYS A 6 2.24 9.30 20.26
CA LYS A 6 2.07 8.66 18.95
C LYS A 6 0.94 9.30 18.14
N MET A 7 -0.21 9.53 18.77
CA MET A 7 -1.35 10.18 18.11
C MET A 7 -1.01 11.60 17.66
N ILE A 8 -0.30 12.38 18.50
CA ILE A 8 0.18 13.72 18.14
C ILE A 8 1.13 13.65 16.95
N ALA A 9 2.09 12.72 16.95
CA ALA A 9 3.02 12.54 15.84
C ALA A 9 2.30 12.19 14.53
N GLU A 10 1.35 11.25 14.57
CA GLU A 10 0.50 10.89 13.42
C GLU A 10 -0.27 12.11 12.90
N THR A 11 -0.83 12.93 13.79
CA THR A 11 -1.58 14.14 13.42
C THR A 11 -0.70 15.17 12.71
N PHE A 12 0.51 15.41 13.20
CA PHE A 12 1.45 16.32 12.55
C PHE A 12 1.90 15.80 11.18
N LEU A 13 2.08 14.48 11.05
CA LEU A 13 2.44 13.86 9.78
C LEU A 13 1.30 14.00 8.75
N GLU A 14 0.06 13.75 9.16
CA GLU A 14 -1.14 13.95 8.33
C GLU A 14 -1.27 15.41 7.87
N MET A 15 -0.98 16.39 8.74
CA MET A 15 -0.96 17.80 8.36
C MET A 15 0.13 18.11 7.33
N ALA A 16 1.34 17.59 7.51
CA ALA A 16 2.45 17.80 6.57
C ALA A 16 2.12 17.21 5.19
N GLN A 17 1.61 15.97 5.16
CA GLN A 17 1.18 15.32 3.91
C GLN A 17 0.02 16.04 3.25
N GLY A 18 -0.94 16.56 4.02
CA GLY A 18 -2.04 17.36 3.49
C GLY A 18 -1.59 18.67 2.85
N LEU A 19 -0.55 19.31 3.40
CA LEU A 19 0.06 20.50 2.81
C LEU A 19 0.86 20.17 1.53
N GLU A 20 1.54 19.03 1.49
CA GLU A 20 2.35 18.59 0.34
C GLU A 20 1.49 18.12 -0.84
N SER A 21 0.49 17.27 -0.57
CA SER A 21 -0.32 16.60 -1.59
C SER A 21 -1.65 17.29 -1.90
N GLY A 22 -2.12 18.18 -1.01
CA GLY A 22 -3.48 18.74 -1.07
C GLY A 22 -4.59 17.77 -0.63
N SER A 23 -4.25 16.51 -0.30
CA SER A 23 -5.20 15.50 0.19
C SER A 23 -5.14 15.37 1.70
N TYR A 24 -6.26 15.57 2.37
CA TYR A 24 -6.37 15.54 3.82
C TYR A 24 -7.13 14.29 4.29
N GLY A 25 -6.52 13.53 5.19
CA GLY A 25 -7.09 12.31 5.75
C GLY A 25 -6.10 11.15 5.76
N LYS A 26 -6.47 10.05 6.41
CA LYS A 26 -5.63 8.85 6.46
C LYS A 26 -5.49 8.25 5.07
N ARG A 27 -4.25 7.98 4.68
CA ARG A 27 -3.91 7.22 3.48
C ARG A 27 -4.03 5.72 3.81
N PRO A 28 -5.04 5.00 3.31
CA PRO A 28 -5.17 3.58 3.62
C PRO A 28 -4.02 2.81 2.98
N LYS A 29 -3.45 1.86 3.72
CA LYS A 29 -2.42 0.97 3.21
C LYS A 29 -3.07 -0.26 2.60
N ILE A 30 -2.90 -0.48 1.30
CA ILE A 30 -3.59 -1.57 0.60
C ILE A 30 -2.57 -2.47 -0.09
N ALA A 31 -2.63 -3.77 0.20
CA ALA A 31 -1.92 -4.77 -0.58
C ALA A 31 -2.68 -5.05 -1.88
N LEU A 32 -1.99 -5.01 -3.01
CA LEU A 32 -2.53 -5.36 -4.32
C LEU A 32 -1.66 -6.47 -4.93
N THR A 33 -2.25 -7.63 -5.16
CA THR A 33 -1.53 -8.76 -5.76
C THR A 33 -1.54 -8.66 -7.28
N GLY A 34 -0.37 -8.42 -7.87
CA GLY A 34 -0.17 -8.43 -9.33
C GLY A 34 0.18 -9.81 -9.86
N MET A 35 0.99 -10.56 -9.11
CA MET A 35 1.34 -11.94 -9.45
C MET A 35 0.07 -12.80 -9.53
N GLY A 36 -0.06 -13.62 -10.57
CA GLY A 36 -1.25 -14.47 -10.78
C GLY A 36 -2.52 -13.74 -11.26
N SER A 37 -2.48 -12.41 -11.44
CA SER A 37 -3.63 -11.63 -11.91
C SER A 37 -4.11 -12.06 -13.31
N GLU A 38 -5.41 -12.27 -13.47
CA GLU A 38 -6.07 -12.58 -14.76
C GLU A 38 -5.92 -11.45 -15.80
N HIS A 39 -5.64 -10.24 -15.33
CA HIS A 39 -5.40 -9.06 -16.16
C HIS A 39 -3.91 -8.76 -16.38
N GLY A 40 -3.03 -9.55 -15.78
CA GLY A 40 -1.58 -9.39 -15.86
C GLY A 40 -1.02 -8.31 -14.93
N GLU A 41 0.29 -8.42 -14.69
CA GLU A 41 1.02 -7.56 -13.75
C GLU A 41 1.06 -6.08 -14.17
N GLU A 42 1.15 -5.79 -15.47
CA GLU A 42 1.21 -4.42 -15.99
C GLU A 42 -0.07 -3.63 -15.67
N ASN A 43 -1.24 -4.25 -15.92
CA ASN A 43 -2.52 -3.63 -15.63
C ASN A 43 -2.73 -3.44 -14.12
N ALA A 44 -2.29 -4.40 -13.30
CA ALA A 44 -2.32 -4.27 -11.85
C ALA A 44 -1.41 -3.14 -11.35
N MET A 45 -0.23 -2.96 -11.96
CA MET A 45 0.68 -1.85 -11.63
C MET A 45 0.10 -0.49 -12.04
N GLU A 46 -0.57 -0.40 -13.19
CA GLU A 46 -1.28 0.84 -13.58
C GLU A 46 -2.35 1.20 -12.56
N ALA A 47 -3.13 0.22 -12.09
CA ALA A 47 -4.11 0.43 -11.02
C ALA A 47 -3.45 0.87 -9.70
N ALA A 48 -2.32 0.27 -9.32
CA ALA A 48 -1.55 0.66 -8.15
C ALA A 48 -1.11 2.13 -8.22
N LEU A 49 -0.58 2.56 -9.37
CA LEU A 49 -0.14 3.94 -9.59
C LEU A 49 -1.30 4.94 -9.58
N MET A 50 -2.46 4.56 -10.11
CA MET A 50 -3.66 5.40 -10.05
C MET A 50 -4.14 5.57 -8.60
N ALA A 51 -4.24 4.48 -7.84
CA ALA A 51 -4.63 4.53 -6.42
C ALA A 51 -3.62 5.33 -5.58
N ALA A 52 -2.32 5.21 -5.86
CA ALA A 52 -1.28 5.95 -5.16
C ALA A 52 -1.44 7.48 -5.29
N LYS A 53 -1.79 7.94 -6.50
CA LYS A 53 -2.09 9.35 -6.79
C LYS A 53 -3.34 9.84 -6.07
N ASP A 54 -4.33 8.97 -5.90
CA ASP A 54 -5.60 9.28 -5.23
C ASP A 54 -5.54 9.20 -3.70
N GLY A 55 -4.36 8.92 -3.13
CA GLY A 55 -4.15 8.97 -1.68
C GLY A 55 -4.04 7.63 -0.98
N VAL A 56 -3.87 6.53 -1.72
CA VAL A 56 -3.70 5.19 -1.16
C VAL A 56 -2.21 4.86 -1.06
N ASP A 57 -1.77 4.24 0.05
CA ASP A 57 -0.41 3.70 0.15
C ASP A 57 -0.42 2.26 -0.34
N VAL A 58 -0.06 2.06 -1.61
CA VAL A 58 -0.15 0.73 -2.25
C VAL A 58 1.10 -0.09 -2.01
N TYR A 59 0.89 -1.32 -1.52
CA TYR A 59 1.86 -2.39 -1.44
C TYR A 59 1.60 -3.39 -2.58
N TYR A 60 2.34 -3.27 -3.67
CA TYR A 60 2.19 -4.16 -4.82
C TYR A 60 2.97 -5.45 -4.61
N ILE A 61 2.28 -6.59 -4.67
CA ILE A 61 2.87 -7.92 -4.50
C ILE A 61 3.04 -8.54 -5.88
N GLY A 62 4.27 -8.58 -6.38
CA GLY A 62 4.57 -9.02 -7.74
C GLY A 62 6.02 -8.79 -8.13
N SER A 63 6.30 -8.85 -9.43
CA SER A 63 7.64 -8.74 -9.98
C SER A 63 8.02 -7.33 -10.44
N LEU A 64 7.01 -6.52 -10.79
CA LEU A 64 7.18 -5.16 -11.31
C LEU A 64 7.44 -4.13 -10.21
N GLU A 65 8.23 -3.11 -10.53
CA GLU A 65 8.51 -1.97 -9.66
C GLU A 65 8.15 -0.67 -10.35
N ALA A 66 7.56 0.27 -9.62
CA ALA A 66 7.27 1.62 -10.11
C ALA A 66 7.40 2.65 -8.98
N GLU A 67 7.77 3.87 -9.34
CA GLU A 67 7.85 4.98 -8.39
C GLU A 67 6.45 5.35 -7.86
N GLY A 68 6.34 5.55 -6.54
CA GLY A 68 5.06 5.84 -5.88
C GLY A 68 4.31 4.62 -5.38
N VAL A 69 4.81 3.40 -5.61
CA VAL A 69 4.24 2.15 -5.11
C VAL A 69 5.32 1.36 -4.39
N THR A 70 4.99 0.77 -3.23
CA THR A 70 5.92 -0.10 -2.50
C THR A 70 5.81 -1.51 -3.07
N THR A 71 6.89 -2.01 -3.67
CA THR A 71 6.87 -3.37 -4.25
C THR A 71 7.36 -4.40 -3.24
N VAL A 72 6.59 -5.47 -3.08
CA VAL A 72 6.93 -6.68 -2.34
C VAL A 72 7.15 -7.79 -3.36
N LYS A 73 8.42 -8.10 -3.61
CA LYS A 73 8.79 -9.12 -4.61
C LYS A 73 8.45 -10.52 -4.13
N VAL A 74 7.80 -11.28 -5.01
CA VAL A 74 7.46 -12.70 -4.82
C VAL A 74 7.82 -13.48 -6.08
N ALA A 75 8.13 -14.76 -5.92
CA ALA A 75 8.56 -15.63 -7.01
C ALA A 75 7.38 -16.24 -7.78
N ASP A 76 6.24 -16.45 -7.10
CA ASP A 76 5.05 -17.07 -7.66
C ASP A 76 3.77 -16.62 -6.94
N ASP A 77 2.63 -17.06 -7.48
CA ASP A 77 1.29 -16.72 -7.02
C ASP A 77 1.00 -17.20 -5.59
N GLU A 78 1.48 -18.40 -5.23
CA GLU A 78 1.29 -18.97 -3.89
C GLU A 78 2.05 -18.15 -2.83
N GLU A 79 3.29 -17.77 -3.13
CA GLU A 79 4.07 -16.86 -2.29
C GLU A 79 3.40 -15.48 -2.20
N GLY A 80 2.85 -14.98 -3.30
CA GLY A 80 2.07 -13.74 -3.35
C GLY A 80 0.92 -13.73 -2.37
N HIS A 81 0.05 -14.74 -2.45
CA HIS A 81 -1.10 -14.89 -1.56
C HIS A 81 -0.68 -15.05 -0.10
N LYS A 82 0.32 -15.87 0.18
CA LYS A 82 0.82 -16.05 1.55
C LYS A 82 1.36 -14.75 2.13
N LYS A 83 2.08 -13.96 1.32
CA LYS A 83 2.65 -12.70 1.77
C LYS A 83 1.57 -11.66 2.04
N MET A 84 0.56 -11.60 1.18
CA MET A 84 -0.63 -10.78 1.38
C MET A 84 -1.33 -11.12 2.71
N GLU A 85 -1.57 -12.40 2.99
CA GLU A 85 -2.19 -12.84 4.25
C GLU A 85 -1.35 -12.46 5.49
N GLU A 86 -0.03 -12.63 5.42
CA GLU A 86 0.89 -12.25 6.50
C GLU A 86 0.79 -10.75 6.81
N MET A 87 0.85 -9.91 5.78
CA MET A 87 0.78 -8.46 5.95
C MET A 87 -0.55 -7.99 6.56
N LEU A 88 -1.65 -8.63 6.16
CA LEU A 88 -2.96 -8.33 6.72
C LEU A 88 -3.07 -8.78 8.18
N ALA A 89 -2.59 -9.99 8.51
CA ALA A 89 -2.60 -10.52 9.87
C ALA A 89 -1.73 -9.69 10.84
N ASN A 90 -0.61 -9.13 10.34
CA ASN A 90 0.28 -8.26 11.11
C ASN A 90 -0.22 -6.82 11.24
N GLY A 91 -1.29 -6.43 10.51
CA GLY A 91 -1.77 -5.05 10.44
C GLY A 91 -0.79 -4.10 9.74
N GLU A 92 0.06 -4.63 8.84
CA GLU A 92 0.95 -3.84 8.00
C GLU A 92 0.16 -3.10 6.91
N VAL A 93 -0.93 -3.71 6.46
CA VAL A 93 -1.91 -3.15 5.53
C VAL A 93 -3.31 -3.17 6.15
N ASP A 94 -4.14 -2.20 5.75
CA ASP A 94 -5.53 -2.05 6.18
C ASP A 94 -6.50 -2.92 5.36
N GLY A 95 -6.06 -3.37 4.18
CA GLY A 95 -6.83 -4.22 3.27
C GLY A 95 -5.95 -4.88 2.21
N ALA A 96 -6.51 -5.88 1.53
CA ALA A 96 -5.83 -6.65 0.50
C ALA A 96 -6.79 -7.06 -0.62
N VAL A 97 -6.29 -7.10 -1.86
CA VAL A 97 -7.03 -7.43 -3.09
C VAL A 97 -6.13 -8.16 -4.09
#